data_AF-A0A7S3FEB2-F1
#
_entry.id   AF-A0A7S3FEB2-F1
#
_cell.length_a   1.000
_cell.length_b   1.000
_cell.length_c   1.000
_cell.angle_alpha   90.00
_cell.angle_beta   90.00
_cell.angle_gamma   90.00
#
_symmetry.space_group_name_H-M   'P 1'
#
loop_
_entity.id
_entity.type
_entity.pdbx_description
1 polymer ?
#
loop_
_entity_poly.entity_id
_entity_poly.type
_entity_poly.pdbx_seq_one_letter_code
_entity_poly.pdbx_strand_id
1 'polypeptide(L)'
;MIGLYFSHTTICRYLFNLVRCKGLDEGSYLLADLSIRCDTDVHGAWIFALIAFGVAYVVGIPVLTFGAISRLANLNDPHSRYQLGIYYVGYSPELWFWDAEIIARKVAVTLVASLMAEDPSYAGYVCIWIMQV
;
A
#
# COMPACT_ATOMS: atom_id res chain seq x y z
N MET A 1 15.94 -3.04 4.67
CA MET A 1 15.11 -3.29 3.47
C MET A 1 13.98 -4.27 3.76
N ILE A 2 14.23 -5.42 4.41
CA ILE A 2 13.18 -6.41 4.72
C ILE A 2 12.07 -5.86 5.64
N GLY A 3 12.41 -5.04 6.63
CA GLY A 3 11.42 -4.41 7.51
C GLY A 3 10.45 -3.48 6.77
N LEU A 4 10.92 -2.79 5.72
CA LEU A 4 10.07 -1.94 4.87
C LEU A 4 9.03 -2.77 4.13
N TYR A 5 9.44 -3.90 3.55
CA TYR A 5 8.55 -4.83 2.85
C TYR A 5 7.38 -5.30 3.72
N PHE A 6 7.65 -5.73 4.96
CA PHE A 6 6.61 -6.17 5.89
C PHE A 6 5.78 -5.02 6.46
N SER A 7 6.41 -3.88 6.75
CA SER A 7 5.71 -2.71 7.28
C SER A 7 4.78 -2.06 6.25
N HIS A 8 5.00 -2.31 4.96
CA HIS A 8 4.31 -1.64 3.87
C HIS A 8 2.79 -1.75 3.97
N THR A 9 2.27 -2.97 4.09
CA THR A 9 0.83 -3.22 4.17
C THR A 9 0.22 -2.66 5.46
N THR A 10 0.97 -2.73 6.56
CA THR A 10 0.57 -2.17 7.86
C THR A 10 0.44 -0.65 7.81
N ILE A 11 1.44 0.04 7.25
CA ILE A 11 1.44 1.50 7.11
C ILE A 11 0.29 1.94 6.20
N CYS A 12 0.11 1.30 5.04
CA CYS A 12 -1.02 1.59 4.15
C CYS A 12 -2.37 1.44 4.87
N ARG A 13 -2.54 0.39 5.68
CA ARG A 13 -3.77 0.18 6.45
C ARG A 13 -4.02 1.29 7.46
N TYR A 14 -2.99 1.75 8.18
CA TYR A 14 -3.13 2.88 9.11
C TYR A 14 -3.47 4.18 8.36
N LEU A 15 -2.78 4.45 7.26
CA LEU A 15 -3.04 5.63 6.43
C LEU A 15 -4.48 5.64 5.90
N PHE A 16 -4.97 4.52 5.36
CA PHE A 16 -6.34 4.47 4.85
C PHE A 16 -7.39 4.61 5.95
N ASN A 17 -7.13 4.09 7.16
CA ASN A 17 -8.02 4.30 8.30
C ASN A 17 -8.10 5.78 8.73
N LEU A 18 -7.04 6.56 8.53
CA LEU A 18 -7.01 8.00 8.84
C LEU A 18 -7.80 8.86 7.85
N VAL A 19 -8.26 8.30 6.72
CA VAL A 19 -9.06 9.01 5.70
C VAL A 19 -10.55 8.70 5.85
N ARG A 20 -10.92 7.71 6.67
CA ARG A 20 -12.31 7.26 6.75
C ARG A 20 -13.18 8.32 7.41
N CYS A 21 -14.29 8.66 6.74
CA CYS A 21 -15.31 9.54 7.26
C CYS A 21 -16.59 8.75 7.54
N LYS A 22 -17.33 9.16 8.58
CA LYS A 22 -18.64 8.62 8.92
C LYS A 22 -19.67 9.75 8.88
N GLY A 23 -20.77 9.52 8.17
CA GLY A 23 -21.93 10.41 8.21
C GLY A 23 -22.67 10.29 9.54
N LEU A 24 -22.94 11.43 10.16
CA LEU A 24 -23.86 11.59 11.28
C LEU A 24 -24.96 12.59 10.86
N ASP A 25 -26.02 12.70 11.66
CA ASP A 25 -27.19 13.54 11.35
C ASP A 25 -26.85 15.01 11.04
N GLU A 26 -25.78 15.55 11.62
CA GLU A 26 -25.33 16.94 11.42
C GLU A 26 -24.15 17.12 10.45
N GLY A 27 -23.68 16.05 9.78
CA GLY A 27 -22.59 16.12 8.80
C GLY A 27 -21.63 14.92 8.81
N SER A 28 -20.57 14.97 7.99
CA SER A 28 -19.54 13.94 7.93
C SER A 28 -18.35 14.25 8.84
N TYR A 29 -17.95 13.28 9.66
CA TYR A 29 -16.86 13.42 10.62
C TYR A 29 -15.80 12.34 10.42
N LEU A 30 -14.56 12.64 10.74
CA LEU A 30 -13.46 11.71 10.62
C LEU A 30 -13.61 10.57 11.64
N LEU A 31 -13.46 9.32 11.20
CA LEU A 31 -13.64 8.15 12.05
C LEU A 31 -12.52 7.99 13.09
N ALA A 32 -11.31 8.41 12.74
CA ALA A 32 -10.17 8.40 13.65
C ALA A 32 -10.30 9.47 14.76
N ASP A 33 -11.00 10.57 14.48
CA ASP A 33 -11.29 11.65 15.42
C ASP A 33 -12.60 12.35 15.05
N LEU A 34 -13.66 12.06 15.81
CA LEU A 34 -15.01 12.59 15.61
C LEU A 34 -15.11 14.11 15.84
N SER A 35 -14.03 14.76 16.32
CA SER A 35 -13.99 16.22 16.45
C SER A 35 -13.74 16.93 15.09
N ILE A 36 -13.28 16.21 14.07
CA ILE A 36 -12.87 16.79 12.78
C ILE A 36 -13.97 16.56 11.74
N ARG A 37 -14.43 17.63 11.08
CA ARG A 37 -15.39 17.57 9.97
C ARG A 37 -14.69 17.27 8.64
N CYS A 38 -15.22 16.29 7.90
CA CYS A 38 -14.68 15.90 6.60
C CYS A 38 -15.07 16.85 5.46
N ASP A 39 -16.09 17.67 5.67
CA ASP A 39 -16.66 18.61 4.67
C ASP A 39 -15.85 19.92 4.53
N THR A 40 -14.56 19.89 4.86
CA THR A 40 -13.67 21.06 4.77
C THR A 40 -12.67 20.89 3.63
N ASP A 41 -12.44 21.95 2.85
CA ASP A 41 -11.46 21.94 1.74
C ASP A 41 -10.04 21.54 2.21
N VAL A 42 -9.70 21.90 3.45
CA VAL A 42 -8.45 21.52 4.10
C VAL A 42 -8.35 19.99 4.17
N HIS A 43 -9.40 19.31 4.62
CA HIS A 43 -9.44 17.84 4.71
C HIS A 43 -9.24 17.17 3.34
N GLY A 44 -9.85 17.73 2.29
CA GLY A 44 -9.63 17.27 0.91
C GLY A 44 -8.15 17.32 0.47
N ALA A 45 -7.43 18.39 0.84
CA ALA A 45 -6.00 18.51 0.55
C ALA A 45 -5.15 17.46 1.30
N TRP A 46 -5.48 17.15 2.57
CA TRP A 46 -4.80 16.10 3.34
C TRP A 46 -5.02 14.71 2.74
N ILE A 47 -6.25 14.42 2.32
CA ILE A 47 -6.59 13.16 1.63
C ILE A 47 -5.77 13.04 0.34
N PHE A 48 -5.73 14.10 -0.46
CA PHE A 48 -4.95 14.11 -1.70
C PHE A 48 -3.46 13.88 -1.44
N ALA A 49 -2.87 14.56 -0.46
CA ALA A 49 -1.47 14.37 -0.06
C ALA A 49 -1.19 12.93 0.41
N LEU A 50 -2.13 12.32 1.14
CA LEU A 50 -2.01 10.95 1.62
C LEU A 50 -2.12 9.92 0.48
N ILE A 51 -3.02 10.14 -0.49
CA ILE A 51 -3.11 9.33 -1.70
C ILE A 51 -1.82 9.45 -2.52
N ALA A 52 -1.32 10.68 -2.73
CA ALA A 52 -0.09 10.93 -3.46
C ALA A 52 1.12 10.24 -2.78
N PHE A 53 1.22 10.32 -1.44
CA PHE A 53 2.23 9.62 -0.67
C PHE A 53 2.09 8.10 -0.80
N GLY A 54 0.87 7.56 -0.73
CA GLY A 54 0.60 6.13 -0.91
C GLY A 54 1.04 5.63 -2.28
N VAL A 55 0.72 6.36 -3.35
CA VAL A 55 1.16 6.04 -4.72
C VAL A 55 2.68 6.12 -4.84
N ALA A 56 3.29 7.18 -4.31
CA ALA A 56 4.75 7.33 -4.31
C ALA A 56 5.45 6.22 -3.51
N TYR A 57 4.83 5.72 -2.44
CA TYR A 57 5.37 4.64 -1.62
C TYR A 57 5.27 3.27 -2.33
N VAL A 58 4.14 3.00 -2.99
CA VAL A 58 3.94 1.78 -3.80
C VAL A 58 4.85 1.75 -5.02
N VAL A 59 4.99 2.87 -5.73
CA VAL A 59 5.85 2.99 -6.93
C VAL A 59 7.33 3.16 -6.55
N GLY A 60 7.61 3.75 -5.40
CA GLY A 60 8.96 4.00 -4.91
C GLY A 60 9.74 2.71 -4.63
N ILE A 61 9.08 1.67 -4.10
CA ILE A 61 9.73 0.37 -3.87
C ILE A 61 10.26 -0.25 -5.18
N PRO A 62 9.47 -0.42 -6.26
CA PRO A 62 9.93 -0.87 -7.57
C PRO A 62 11.11 -0.06 -8.12
N VAL A 63 11.06 1.26 -7.98
CA VAL A 63 12.14 2.14 -8.47
C VAL A 63 13.42 1.96 -7.65
N LEU A 64 13.30 1.83 -6.33
CA LEU A 64 14.42 1.60 -5.43
C LEU A 64 15.04 0.20 -5.63
N THR A 65 14.24 -0.83 -5.84
CA THR A 65 14.74 -2.18 -6.12
C THR A 65 15.43 -2.22 -7.47
N PHE A 66 14.88 -1.59 -8.52
CA PHE A 66 15.53 -1.45 -9.81
C PHE A 66 16.86 -0.69 -9.71
N GLY A 67 16.87 0.44 -9.00
CA GLY A 67 18.08 1.23 -8.77
C GLY A 67 19.15 0.47 -7.97
N ALA A 68 18.74 -0.37 -7.02
CA ALA A 68 19.67 -1.20 -6.25
C ALA A 68 20.25 -2.34 -7.08
N ILE A 69 19.42 -3.06 -7.85
CA ILE A 69 19.86 -4.19 -8.69
C ILE A 69 20.76 -3.72 -9.83
N SER A 70 20.42 -2.61 -10.49
CA SER A 70 21.23 -2.05 -11.59
C SER A 70 22.63 -1.59 -11.15
N ARG A 71 22.82 -1.30 -9.86
CA ARG A 71 24.13 -0.94 -9.28
C ARG A 71 24.94 -2.14 -8.81
N LEU A 72 24.34 -3.34 -8.73
CA LEU A 72 25.04 -4.55 -8.33
C LEU A 72 25.79 -5.15 -9.52
N ALA A 73 27.12 -5.11 -9.48
CA ALA A 73 27.96 -5.76 -10.47
C ALA A 73 27.87 -7.30 -10.43
N ASN A 74 27.49 -7.87 -9.28
CA ASN A 74 27.39 -9.32 -9.11
C ASN A 74 26.19 -9.69 -8.21
N LEU A 75 25.11 -10.20 -8.81
CA LEU A 75 23.88 -10.54 -8.10
C LEU A 75 24.02 -11.80 -7.21
N ASN A 76 25.08 -12.59 -7.38
CA ASN A 76 25.31 -13.83 -6.65
C ASN A 76 26.09 -13.66 -5.34
N ASP A 77 26.48 -12.43 -4.99
CA ASP A 77 27.17 -12.16 -3.74
C ASP A 77 26.27 -12.48 -2.52
N PRO A 78 26.69 -13.35 -1.58
CA PRO A 78 25.86 -13.78 -0.45
C PRO A 78 25.38 -12.62 0.45
N HIS A 79 26.16 -11.55 0.58
CA HIS A 79 25.76 -10.37 1.35
C HIS A 79 24.59 -9.63 0.67
N SER A 80 24.69 -9.44 -0.65
CA SER A 80 23.63 -8.86 -1.48
C SER A 80 22.38 -9.74 -1.54
N ARG A 81 22.54 -11.07 -1.55
CA ARG A 81 21.45 -12.05 -1.45
C ARG A 81 20.71 -11.99 -0.12
N TYR A 82 21.40 -11.76 0.98
CA TYR A 82 20.75 -11.64 2.28
C TYR A 82 19.87 -10.37 2.37
N GLN A 83 20.33 -9.25 1.81
CA GLN A 83 19.64 -7.96 1.96
C GLN A 83 18.53 -7.72 0.94
N LEU A 84 18.76 -8.09 -0.32
CA LEU A 84 17.86 -7.84 -1.44
C LEU A 84 17.18 -9.13 -1.93
N GLY A 85 17.57 -10.29 -1.41
CA GLY A 85 17.11 -11.56 -1.93
C GLY A 85 15.61 -11.79 -1.83
N ILE A 86 14.91 -11.12 -0.91
CA ILE A 86 13.44 -11.21 -0.86
C ILE A 86 12.78 -10.73 -2.17
N TYR A 87 13.43 -9.82 -2.90
CA TYR A 87 12.92 -9.24 -4.15
C TYR A 87 13.26 -10.09 -5.39
N TYR A 88 14.26 -10.98 -5.33
CA TYR A 88 14.74 -11.70 -6.54
C TYR A 88 15.15 -13.17 -6.35
N VAL A 89 15.32 -13.69 -5.12
CA VAL A 89 15.83 -15.07 -4.90
C VAL A 89 14.82 -16.14 -5.28
N GLY A 90 13.52 -15.82 -5.34
CA GLY A 90 12.46 -16.72 -5.78
C GLY A 90 12.01 -16.55 -7.23
N TYR A 91 12.52 -15.54 -7.94
CA TYR A 91 12.06 -15.18 -9.28
C TYR A 91 13.23 -15.20 -10.26
N SER A 92 12.97 -15.56 -11.52
CA SER A 92 13.94 -15.29 -12.59
C SER A 92 14.25 -13.79 -12.60
N PRO A 93 15.50 -13.36 -12.89
CA PRO A 93 15.86 -11.93 -12.92
C PRO A 93 14.98 -11.09 -13.86
N GLU A 94 14.33 -11.73 -14.83
CA GLU A 94 13.41 -11.16 -15.81
C GLU A 94 12.00 -10.87 -15.25
N LEU A 95 11.64 -11.47 -14.11
CA LEU A 95 10.29 -11.41 -13.50
C LEU A 95 10.25 -10.51 -12.25
N TRP A 96 11.18 -9.57 -12.12
CA TRP A 96 11.28 -8.66 -10.96
C TRP A 96 10.03 -7.79 -10.73
N PHE A 97 9.26 -7.50 -11.77
CA PHE A 97 8.02 -6.72 -11.68
C PHE A 97 6.89 -7.48 -10.94
N TRP A 98 7.01 -8.80 -10.82
CA TRP A 98 5.99 -9.63 -10.20
C TRP A 98 5.83 -9.36 -8.69
N ASP A 99 6.92 -9.04 -7.99
CA ASP A 99 6.82 -8.67 -6.57
C ASP A 99 6.17 -7.29 -6.38
N ALA A 100 6.38 -6.35 -7.32
CA ALA A 100 5.66 -5.08 -7.34
C ALA A 100 4.15 -5.27 -7.53
N GLU A 101 3.75 -6.15 -8.46
CA GLU A 101 2.36 -6.56 -8.67
C GLU A 101 1.74 -7.18 -7.40
N ILE A 102 2.47 -8.07 -6.72
CA ILE A 102 2.01 -8.67 -5.45
C ILE A 102 1.78 -7.60 -4.37
N ILE A 103 2.71 -6.64 -4.22
CA ILE A 103 2.57 -5.55 -3.25
C ILE A 103 1.38 -4.65 -3.64
N ALA A 104 1.23 -4.30 -4.91
CA ALA A 104 0.13 -3.48 -5.41
C ALA A 104 -1.23 -4.12 -5.11
N ARG A 105 -1.36 -5.44 -5.32
CA ARG A 105 -2.58 -6.20 -4.98
C ARG A 105 -2.86 -6.20 -3.48
N LYS A 106 -1.84 -6.40 -2.65
CA LYS A 106 -1.97 -6.31 -1.18
C LYS A 106 -2.48 -4.93 -0.73
N VAL A 107 -2.04 -3.86 -1.40
CA VAL A 107 -2.49 -2.49 -1.13
C VAL A 107 -3.91 -2.25 -1.62
N ALA A 108 -4.27 -2.78 -2.80
CA ALA A 108 -5.63 -2.70 -3.31
C ALA A 108 -6.62 -3.39 -2.36
N VAL A 109 -6.26 -4.56 -1.83
CA VAL A 109 -7.05 -5.27 -0.81
C VAL A 109 -7.20 -4.42 0.46
N THR A 110 -6.13 -3.82 0.99
CA THR A 110 -6.24 -2.99 2.19
C THR A 110 -7.05 -1.71 1.95
N LEU A 111 -6.98 -1.14 0.74
CA LEU A 111 -7.79 0.00 0.33
C LEU A 111 -9.28 -0.36 0.28
N VAL A 112 -9.65 -1.40 -0.48
CA VAL A 112 -11.04 -1.85 -0.60
C VAL A 112 -11.62 -2.22 0.78
N ALA A 113 -10.86 -2.95 1.59
CA ALA A 113 -11.28 -3.32 2.93
C ALA A 113 -11.51 -2.08 3.84
N SER A 114 -10.75 -1.00 3.63
CA SER A 114 -10.92 0.24 4.41
C SER A 114 -12.08 1.10 3.94
N LEU A 115 -12.31 1.20 2.62
CA LEU A 115 -13.37 2.02 2.05
C LEU A 115 -14.75 1.36 2.21
N MET A 116 -14.83 0.04 2.04
CA MET A 116 -16.10 -0.70 2.04
C MET A 116 -16.42 -1.31 3.42
N ALA A 117 -15.94 -0.68 4.49
CA ALA A 117 -16.08 -1.19 5.84
C ALA A 117 -17.52 -1.16 6.38
N GLU A 118 -18.45 -0.45 5.72
CA GLU A 118 -19.87 -0.44 6.04
C GLU A 118 -20.59 -1.71 5.57
N ASP A 119 -20.13 -2.32 4.47
CA ASP A 119 -20.66 -3.56 3.90
C ASP A 119 -19.57 -4.64 3.80
N PRO A 120 -19.23 -5.31 4.92
CA PRO A 120 -18.11 -6.25 4.98
C PRO A 120 -18.24 -7.44 4.02
N SER A 121 -19.47 -7.89 3.76
CA SER A 121 -19.75 -8.99 2.84
C SER A 121 -19.35 -8.64 1.40
N TYR A 122 -19.73 -7.45 0.92
CA TYR A 122 -19.37 -6.98 -0.41
C TYR A 122 -17.88 -6.73 -0.54
N ALA A 123 -17.27 -6.11 0.48
CA ALA A 123 -15.82 -5.92 0.57
C ALA A 123 -15.07 -7.26 0.43
N GLY A 124 -15.57 -8.32 1.08
CA GLY A 124 -15.01 -9.66 1.01
C GLY A 124 -14.98 -10.23 -0.41
N TYR A 125 -16.10 -10.15 -1.14
CA TYR A 125 -16.17 -10.64 -2.53
C TYR A 125 -15.20 -9.89 -3.46
N VAL A 126 -15.10 -8.57 -3.32
CA VAL A 126 -14.18 -7.75 -4.12
C VAL A 126 -12.72 -8.07 -3.78
N CYS A 127 -12.38 -8.23 -2.49
CA CYS A 127 -11.03 -8.62 -2.08
C CYS A 127 -10.63 -9.99 -2.64
N ILE A 128 -11.54 -10.97 -2.63
CA ILE A 128 -11.29 -12.31 -3.19
C ILE A 128 -11.04 -12.21 -4.70
N TRP A 129 -11.83 -11.41 -5.41
CA TRP A 129 -11.65 -11.19 -6.84
C TRP A 129 -10.29 -10.55 -7.18
N ILE A 130 -9.86 -9.53 -6.42
CA ILE A 130 -8.55 -8.87 -6.59
C ILE A 130 -7.37 -9.84 -6.40
N MET A 131 -7.54 -10.83 -5.52
CA MET A 131 -6.50 -11.84 -5.26
C MET A 131 -6.44 -12.95 -6.32
N GLN A 132 -7.49 -13.11 -7.14
CA GLN A 132 -7.59 -14.15 -8.17
C GLN A 132 -7.19 -13.68 -9.57
N VAL A 133 -7.41 -12.39 -9.88
CA VAL A 133 -6.84 -11.71 -11.05
C VAL A 133 -5.32 -11.72 -10.96
#